data_AF-A0A0X3Q0L1-F1
#
_entry.id   AF-A0A0X3Q0L1-F1
#
_cell.length_a   1.000
_cell.length_b   1.000
_cell.length_c   1.000
_cell.angle_alpha   90.00
_cell.angle_beta   90.00
_cell.angle_gamma   90.00
#
_symmetry.space_group_name_H-M   'P 1'
#
loop_
_entity.id
_entity.type
_entity.pdbx_description
1 polymer ?
#
loop_
_entity_poly.entity_id
_entity_poly.type
_entity_poly.pdbx_seq_one_letter_code
_entity_poly.pdbx_strand_id
1 'polypeptide(L)'
;MANFCQVRQANCTSHNYFGRWGPEKNFELFLECFIACTFINKVEQTPATKLRICDAEKQKCTQYYKVYGNFNYIKYDLDKCNGWRTGDYTTQQNAFVCDENKLQCRPLTYFLAQGVTNGFNMLAHCFKYHYLTTYYRTIDFLIHGEFRAVGRIIMMHEDLNDAAKCCEHCVTKDEILNKEATASFCLARPGNCILFKYYGKWTPKKNFDLHVQCFRACNFVNKVEQTGSTILKICDADKQNCTHHYKEGGTFENFKSLLNKCNGWRTGDYTTQQNAFVCDENKLQCRPLTYFLAQGVTNGFNMLAHCFKYHYLTTYYRTID
;
A
#
# COMPACT_ATOMS: atom_id res chain seq x y z
N MET A 1 13.50 25.31 20.12
CA MET A 1 12.21 25.99 19.86
C MET A 1 12.40 26.98 18.72
N ALA A 2 11.47 27.06 17.78
CA ALA A 2 11.53 27.97 16.63
C ALA A 2 10.26 28.83 16.60
N ASN A 3 10.41 30.14 16.39
CA ASN A 3 9.30 31.09 16.35
C ASN A 3 9.01 31.49 14.91
N PHE A 4 7.79 31.26 14.46
CA PHE A 4 7.31 31.64 13.12
C PHE A 4 6.39 32.83 13.24
N CYS A 5 6.85 33.97 12.76
CA CYS A 5 6.14 35.24 12.85
C CYS A 5 5.60 35.62 11.47
N GLN A 6 4.37 36.15 11.42
CA GLN A 6 3.90 36.80 10.21
C GLN A 6 4.59 38.16 10.09
N VAL A 7 5.08 38.50 8.90
CA VAL A 7 5.96 39.67 8.62
C VAL A 7 5.35 41.03 9.00
N ARG A 8 4.10 41.09 9.48
CA ARG A 8 3.40 42.31 9.93
C ARG A 8 2.49 42.13 11.15
N GLN A 9 2.55 40.99 11.84
CA GLN A 9 1.80 40.76 13.09
C GLN A 9 2.77 40.37 14.20
N ALA A 10 2.62 40.96 15.39
CA ALA A 10 3.44 40.63 16.57
C ALA A 10 3.22 39.20 17.10
N ASN A 11 2.26 38.48 16.52
CA ASN A 11 1.93 37.12 16.91
C ASN A 11 2.87 36.14 16.20
N CYS A 12 3.80 35.59 16.96
CA CYS A 12 4.64 34.46 16.55
C CYS A 12 4.08 33.17 17.12
N THR A 13 4.07 32.11 16.32
CA THR A 13 3.76 30.77 16.81
C THR A 13 5.07 30.04 17.12
N SER A 14 5.22 29.61 18.36
CA SER A 14 6.36 28.79 18.79
C SER A 14 6.12 27.33 18.47
N HIS A 15 7.07 26.73 17.77
CA HIS A 15 7.09 25.30 17.46
C HIS A 15 8.29 24.64 18.12
N ASN A 16 8.03 23.55 18.82
CA ASN A 16 9.09 22.64 19.23
C ASN A 16 9.47 21.77 18.04
N TYR A 17 10.77 21.66 17.79
CA TYR A 17 11.33 20.76 16.81
C TYR A 17 12.20 19.75 17.53
N PHE A 18 12.17 18.51 17.04
CA PHE A 18 12.83 17.37 17.64
C PHE A 18 13.62 16.65 16.57
N GLY A 19 14.81 16.20 16.93
CA GLY A 19 15.64 15.37 16.07
C GLY A 19 16.84 14.86 16.86
N ARG A 20 17.59 13.95 16.23
CA ARG A 20 18.74 13.28 16.82
C ARG A 20 20.07 13.96 16.49
N TRP A 21 20.04 14.97 15.64
CA TRP A 21 21.22 15.74 15.22
C TRP A 21 21.46 16.91 16.18
N GLY A 22 22.52 17.68 15.95
CA GLY A 22 22.75 18.93 16.68
C GLY A 22 21.58 19.94 16.50
N PRO A 23 21.41 20.90 17.41
CA PRO A 23 20.30 21.85 17.38
C PRO A 23 20.13 22.58 16.05
N GLU A 24 21.24 23.04 15.46
CA GLU A 24 21.27 23.73 14.16
C GLU A 24 20.73 22.83 13.04
N LYS A 25 21.26 21.61 12.95
CA LYS A 25 20.85 20.66 11.90
C LYS A 25 19.38 20.27 12.02
N ASN A 26 18.90 20.06 13.24
CA ASN A 26 17.48 19.77 13.46
C ASN A 26 16.59 20.96 13.06
N PHE A 27 17.04 22.19 13.30
CA PHE A 27 16.31 23.39 12.90
C PHE A 27 16.27 23.54 11.37
N GLU A 28 17.38 23.32 10.67
CA GLU A 28 17.43 23.33 9.19
C GLU A 28 16.42 22.35 8.58
N LEU A 29 16.45 21.09 9.03
CA LEU A 29 15.58 20.04 8.53
C LEU A 29 14.10 20.31 8.84
N PHE A 30 13.82 20.90 10.02
CA PHE A 30 12.48 21.35 10.38
C PHE A 30 12.01 22.47 9.43
N LEU A 31 12.85 23.46 9.18
CA LEU A 31 12.54 24.59 8.30
C LEU A 31 12.28 24.11 6.87
N GLU A 32 13.08 23.17 6.38
CA GLU A 32 12.91 22.57 5.07
C GLU A 32 11.56 21.84 4.95
N CYS A 33 11.20 21.00 5.94
CA CYS A 33 9.90 20.36 5.99
C CYS A 33 8.74 21.38 6.00
N PHE A 34 8.89 22.46 6.77
CA PHE A 34 7.90 23.54 6.84
C PHE A 34 7.73 24.26 5.49
N ILE A 35 8.84 24.59 4.83
CA ILE A 35 8.85 25.23 3.51
C ILE A 35 8.22 24.32 2.46
N ALA A 36 8.57 23.04 2.45
CA ALA A 36 7.99 22.05 1.55
C ALA A 36 6.48 21.90 1.77
N CYS A 37 6.03 21.79 3.03
CA CYS A 37 4.61 21.71 3.37
C CYS A 37 3.83 22.96 2.93
N THR A 38 4.39 24.15 3.17
CA THR A 38 3.79 25.42 2.75
C THR A 38 3.70 25.53 1.22
N PHE A 39 4.73 25.07 0.52
CA PHE A 39 4.74 25.01 -0.94
C PHE A 39 3.65 24.06 -1.47
N ILE A 40 3.50 22.87 -0.89
CA ILE A 40 2.45 21.92 -1.26
C ILE A 40 1.06 22.55 -1.07
N ASN A 41 0.82 23.27 0.03
CA ASN A 41 -0.44 23.98 0.25
C ASN A 41 -0.73 25.02 -0.86
N LYS A 42 0.31 25.71 -1.36
CA LYS A 42 0.15 26.63 -2.50
C LYS A 42 -0.20 25.89 -3.79
N VAL A 43 0.51 24.79 -4.10
CA VAL A 43 0.21 23.97 -5.29
C VAL A 43 -1.20 23.38 -5.21
N GLU A 44 -1.65 22.99 -4.02
CA GLU A 44 -2.99 22.46 -3.76
C GLU A 44 -4.09 23.44 -4.19
N GLN A 45 -3.89 24.75 -4.00
CA GLN A 45 -4.81 25.82 -4.40
C GLN A 45 -4.81 26.12 -5.91
N THR A 46 -3.94 25.48 -6.69
CA THR A 46 -3.91 25.61 -8.16
C THR A 46 -4.69 24.49 -8.86
N PRO A 47 -4.96 24.60 -10.17
CA PRO A 47 -5.54 23.51 -10.96
C PRO A 47 -4.67 22.25 -11.10
N ALA A 48 -3.43 22.26 -10.57
CA ALA A 48 -2.53 21.13 -10.63
C ALA A 48 -3.22 19.85 -10.12
N THR A 49 -3.08 18.76 -10.86
CA THR A 49 -3.62 17.44 -10.53
C THR A 49 -2.57 16.56 -9.86
N LYS A 50 -1.30 16.93 -9.94
CA LYS A 50 -0.18 16.19 -9.37
C LYS A 50 0.98 17.08 -8.90
N LEU A 51 1.79 16.52 -8.02
CA LEU A 51 3.09 17.00 -7.58
C LEU A 51 4.17 16.03 -8.07
N ARG A 52 5.42 16.49 -8.05
CA ARG A 52 6.57 15.64 -8.37
C ARG A 52 7.56 15.66 -7.22
N ILE A 53 8.08 14.51 -6.83
CA ILE A 53 9.30 14.41 -6.03
C ILE A 53 10.41 14.00 -6.97
N CYS A 54 11.49 14.76 -6.98
CA CYS A 54 12.60 14.61 -7.91
C CYS A 54 13.92 14.41 -7.18
N ASP A 55 14.87 13.77 -7.85
CA ASP A 55 16.24 13.64 -7.38
C ASP A 55 16.98 14.99 -7.37
N ALA A 56 18.21 15.00 -6.86
CA ALA A 56 19.03 16.20 -6.75
C ALA A 56 19.23 16.94 -8.08
N GLU A 57 19.32 16.19 -9.19
CA GLU A 57 19.49 16.76 -10.54
C GLU A 57 18.16 17.13 -11.21
N LYS A 58 17.02 16.81 -10.56
CA LYS A 58 15.65 16.99 -11.07
C LYS A 58 15.35 16.23 -12.37
N GLN A 59 16.21 15.28 -12.73
CA GLN A 59 16.09 14.45 -13.92
C GLN A 59 15.10 13.32 -13.67
N LYS A 60 15.27 12.59 -12.56
CA LYS A 60 14.36 11.50 -12.17
C LYS A 60 13.31 12.04 -11.24
N CYS A 61 12.04 11.87 -11.61
CA CYS A 61 10.93 12.32 -10.79
C CYS A 61 9.81 11.28 -10.72
N THR A 62 9.22 11.13 -9.54
CA THR A 62 8.01 10.35 -9.30
C THR A 62 6.82 11.29 -9.15
N GLN A 63 5.70 10.93 -9.76
CA GLN A 63 4.46 11.73 -9.76
C GLN A 63 3.53 11.28 -8.62
N TYR A 64 2.89 12.25 -7.98
CA TYR A 64 1.98 12.06 -6.84
C TYR A 64 0.71 12.85 -7.09
N TYR A 65 -0.44 12.18 -7.17
CA TYR A 65 -1.70 12.79 -7.59
C TYR A 65 -2.51 13.35 -6.42
N LYS A 66 -3.30 14.40 -6.67
CA LYS A 66 -4.30 14.87 -5.69
C LYS A 66 -5.26 13.74 -5.35
N VAL A 67 -5.66 13.69 -4.09
CA VAL A 67 -6.64 12.74 -3.55
C VAL A 67 -7.71 13.55 -2.82
N TYR A 68 -8.97 13.46 -3.27
CA TYR A 68 -10.05 14.37 -2.81
C TYR A 68 -9.65 15.85 -2.87
N GLY A 69 -8.98 16.23 -3.96
CA GLY A 69 -8.57 17.62 -4.20
C GLY A 69 -7.37 18.10 -3.38
N ASN A 70 -6.73 17.25 -2.56
CA ASN A 70 -5.60 17.66 -1.71
C ASN A 70 -4.39 16.71 -1.78
N PHE A 71 -3.28 17.16 -1.19
CA PHE A 71 -2.02 16.42 -1.06
C PHE A 71 -1.66 16.13 0.41
N ASN A 72 -2.67 15.97 1.28
CA ASN A 72 -2.45 15.77 2.72
C ASN A 72 -1.53 14.60 3.04
N TYR A 73 -1.56 13.53 2.24
CA TYR A 73 -0.68 12.39 2.44
C TYR A 73 0.79 12.72 2.23
N ILE A 74 1.14 13.48 1.19
CA ILE A 74 2.53 13.90 1.00
C ILE A 74 2.96 14.77 2.17
N LYS A 75 2.12 15.73 2.60
CA LYS A 75 2.40 16.61 3.74
C LYS A 75 2.65 15.81 5.03
N TYR A 76 1.89 14.75 5.25
CA TYR A 76 2.05 13.85 6.40
C TYR A 76 3.28 12.95 6.32
N ASP A 77 3.74 12.64 5.10
CA ASP A 77 4.84 11.72 4.86
C ASP A 77 6.20 12.44 4.80
N LEU A 78 6.20 13.77 4.67
CA LEU A 78 7.43 14.59 4.58
C LEU A 78 8.41 14.32 5.73
N ASP A 79 7.93 14.23 6.97
CA ASP A 79 8.77 14.01 8.15
C ASP A 79 9.00 12.54 8.49
N LYS A 80 8.23 11.63 7.87
CA LYS A 80 8.33 10.18 8.08
C LYS A 80 9.24 9.50 7.08
N CYS A 81 9.17 9.92 5.82
CA CYS A 81 9.89 9.29 4.71
C CYS A 81 11.30 9.84 4.52
N ASN A 82 11.61 11.00 5.08
CA ASN A 82 12.94 11.57 5.00
C ASN A 82 13.98 10.86 5.89
N GLY A 83 13.59 9.93 6.77
CA GLY A 83 14.50 9.12 7.59
C GLY A 83 15.25 9.90 8.68
N TRP A 84 15.00 11.20 8.87
CA TRP A 84 15.81 12.05 9.76
C TRP A 84 15.73 11.67 11.24
N ARG A 85 14.63 11.06 11.68
CA ARG A 85 14.41 10.59 13.06
C ARG A 85 14.87 9.16 13.29
N THR A 86 15.23 8.42 12.24
CA THR A 86 15.53 6.98 12.34
C THR A 86 17.01 6.77 12.64
N GLY A 87 17.32 6.03 13.71
CA GLY A 87 18.67 5.77 14.23
C GLY A 87 19.72 5.34 13.19
N ASP A 88 19.31 4.50 12.26
CA ASP A 88 20.24 3.81 11.36
C ASP A 88 20.60 4.60 10.10
N TYR A 89 19.99 5.78 9.90
CA TYR A 89 20.02 6.53 8.64
C TYR A 89 20.99 7.71 8.69
N THR A 90 22.27 7.49 8.38
CA THR A 90 23.34 8.49 8.57
C THR A 90 23.72 9.25 7.31
N THR A 91 23.46 8.73 6.12
CA THR A 91 23.93 9.34 4.87
C THR A 91 22.90 10.33 4.33
N GLN A 92 23.23 11.62 4.33
CA GLN A 92 22.36 12.67 3.83
C GLN A 92 22.34 12.69 2.29
N GLN A 93 21.16 12.92 1.71
CA GLN A 93 20.91 13.06 0.28
C GLN A 93 19.91 14.18 0.02
N ASN A 94 19.94 14.71 -1.21
CA ASN A 94 19.09 15.83 -1.63
C ASN A 94 18.03 15.36 -2.64
N ALA A 95 16.84 15.94 -2.52
CA ALA A 95 15.70 15.78 -3.39
C ALA A 95 14.96 17.12 -3.52
N PHE A 96 13.92 17.15 -4.34
CA PHE A 96 13.06 18.31 -4.50
C PHE A 96 11.59 17.91 -4.57
N VAL A 97 10.72 18.68 -3.92
CA VAL A 97 9.29 18.68 -4.23
C VAL A 97 9.00 19.79 -5.23
N CYS A 98 8.38 19.44 -6.34
CA CYS A 98 8.09 20.34 -7.45
C CYS A 98 6.60 20.33 -7.79
N ASP A 99 6.15 21.43 -8.40
CA ASP A 99 4.83 21.49 -9.01
C ASP A 99 4.70 20.53 -10.22
N GLU A 100 3.51 20.46 -10.78
CA GLU A 100 3.18 19.56 -11.89
C GLU A 100 4.11 19.70 -13.10
N ASN A 101 4.57 20.93 -13.36
CA ASN A 101 5.35 21.32 -14.54
C ASN A 101 6.85 21.53 -14.24
N LYS A 102 7.29 21.27 -13.00
CA LYS A 102 8.64 21.55 -12.49
C LYS A 102 9.06 23.03 -12.58
N LEU A 103 8.12 23.96 -12.64
CA LEU A 103 8.43 25.39 -12.72
C LEU A 103 8.91 25.91 -11.37
N GLN A 104 8.28 25.46 -10.29
CA GLN A 104 8.70 25.75 -8.92
C GLN A 104 9.04 24.47 -8.18
N CYS A 105 10.17 24.49 -7.48
CA CYS A 105 10.61 23.40 -6.62
C CYS A 105 11.05 23.95 -5.25
N ARG A 106 10.94 23.12 -4.22
CA ARG A 106 11.52 23.34 -2.89
C ARG A 106 12.42 22.17 -2.52
N PRO A 107 13.55 22.45 -1.82
CA PRO A 107 14.48 21.39 -1.42
C PRO A 107 13.81 20.44 -0.43
N LEU A 108 14.24 19.19 -0.50
CA LEU A 108 13.98 18.14 0.49
C LEU A 108 15.27 17.39 0.80
N THR A 109 15.61 17.28 2.08
CA THR A 109 16.68 16.41 2.56
C THR A 109 16.10 15.08 2.99
N TYR A 110 16.75 13.98 2.63
CA TYR A 110 16.45 12.65 3.14
C TYR A 110 17.72 11.91 3.52
N PHE A 111 17.59 10.95 4.43
CA PHE A 111 18.69 10.17 4.95
C PHE A 111 18.58 8.73 4.48
N LEU A 112 19.72 8.03 4.42
CA LEU A 112 19.84 6.63 4.06
C LEU A 112 20.61 5.85 5.12
N ALA A 113 20.23 4.59 5.29
CA ALA A 113 21.05 3.62 6.01
C ALA A 113 22.38 3.37 5.27
N GLN A 114 23.41 2.98 6.02
CA GLN A 114 24.70 2.63 5.43
C GLN A 114 24.55 1.48 4.41
N GLY A 115 25.26 1.57 3.29
CA GLY A 115 25.25 0.55 2.23
C GLY A 115 24.07 0.63 1.26
N VAL A 116 23.12 1.55 1.43
CA VAL A 116 22.00 1.73 0.49
C VAL A 116 22.45 2.53 -0.74
N THR A 117 22.34 1.96 -1.93
CA THR A 117 22.76 2.59 -3.20
C THR A 117 21.62 3.21 -4.02
N ASN A 118 20.36 2.86 -3.73
CA ASN A 118 19.18 3.34 -4.48
C ASN A 118 18.25 4.22 -3.65
N GLY A 119 18.82 5.21 -2.98
CA GLY A 119 18.13 5.99 -1.97
C GLY A 119 16.91 6.77 -2.47
N PHE A 120 17.01 7.39 -3.65
CA PHE A 120 15.90 8.15 -4.21
C PHE A 120 14.68 7.27 -4.49
N ASN A 121 14.88 6.04 -5.00
CA ASN A 121 13.78 5.12 -5.21
C ASN A 121 13.15 4.69 -3.88
N MET A 122 13.93 4.53 -2.81
CA MET A 122 13.39 4.24 -1.48
C MET A 122 12.57 5.41 -0.92
N LEU A 123 13.03 6.65 -1.10
CA LEU A 123 12.26 7.84 -0.74
C LEU A 123 10.93 7.89 -1.51
N ALA A 124 11.01 7.76 -2.83
CA ALA A 124 9.84 7.79 -3.69
C ALA A 124 8.86 6.66 -3.36
N HIS A 125 9.39 5.47 -3.06
CA HIS A 125 8.63 4.33 -2.58
C HIS A 125 7.97 4.65 -1.23
N CYS A 126 8.67 5.22 -0.26
CA CYS A 126 8.08 5.58 1.03
C CYS A 126 6.84 6.49 0.87
N PHE A 127 6.93 7.58 0.11
CA PHE A 127 5.77 8.45 -0.17
C PHE A 127 4.64 7.72 -0.92
N LYS A 128 4.97 6.71 -1.73
CA LYS A 128 3.98 5.91 -2.48
C LYS A 128 3.29 4.88 -1.58
N TYR A 129 4.01 4.26 -0.63
CA TYR A 129 3.49 3.16 0.18
C TYR A 129 2.98 3.56 1.55
N HIS A 130 3.54 4.60 2.16
CA HIS A 130 2.98 5.15 3.38
C HIS A 130 1.61 5.81 3.09
N TYR A 131 1.45 6.42 1.91
CA TYR A 131 0.14 6.75 1.35
C TYR A 131 -0.80 5.55 1.26
N LEU A 132 -0.33 4.44 0.66
CA LEU A 132 -1.13 3.22 0.57
C LEU A 132 -1.56 2.77 1.97
N THR A 133 -0.69 2.67 2.97
CA THR A 133 -1.10 2.28 4.33
C THR A 133 -2.03 3.28 5.05
N THR A 134 -1.97 4.56 4.73
CA THR A 134 -2.71 5.63 5.45
C THR A 134 -4.14 5.84 4.96
N TYR A 135 -4.47 5.42 3.73
CA TYR A 135 -5.78 5.63 3.12
C TYR A 135 -6.68 4.39 3.00
N TYR A 136 -6.25 3.25 3.55
CA TYR A 136 -7.15 2.16 3.94
C TYR A 136 -7.69 2.48 5.34
N ARG A 137 -8.81 3.19 5.42
CA ARG A 137 -9.49 3.42 6.70
C ARG A 137 -10.75 2.57 6.75
N THR A 138 -10.86 1.78 7.81
CA THR A 138 -12.16 1.35 8.33
C THR A 138 -12.68 2.50 9.18
N ILE A 139 -13.87 3.00 8.87
CA ILE A 139 -14.60 3.89 9.77
C ILE A 139 -15.74 3.05 10.34
N ASP A 140 -15.68 2.80 11.64
CA ASP A 140 -16.73 2.11 12.37
C ASP A 140 -17.79 3.15 12.76
N PHE A 141 -19.04 2.95 12.32
CA PHE A 141 -20.18 3.76 12.74
C PHE A 141 -21.15 2.90 13.55
N LEU A 142 -21.72 3.48 14.60
CA LEU A 142 -22.89 2.91 15.27
C LEU A 142 -24.14 3.48 14.59
N ILE A 143 -24.93 2.64 13.93
CA ILE A 143 -26.20 3.06 13.32
C ILE A 143 -27.30 2.18 13.93
N HIS A 144 -28.22 2.80 14.69
CA HIS A 144 -29.38 2.13 15.31
C HIS A 144 -29.00 0.95 16.23
N GLY A 145 -27.90 1.07 16.98
CA GLY A 145 -27.42 0.01 17.89
C GLY A 145 -26.66 -1.13 17.20
N GLU A 146 -26.51 -1.11 15.87
CA GLU A 146 -25.68 -2.04 15.11
C GLU A 146 -24.34 -1.39 14.71
N PHE A 147 -23.24 -2.12 14.91
CA PHE A 147 -21.94 -1.74 14.36
C PHE A 147 -21.91 -1.95 12.85
N ARG A 148 -21.77 -0.86 12.08
CA ARG A 148 -21.53 -0.90 10.63
C ARG A 148 -20.14 -0.36 10.34
N ALA A 149 -19.24 -1.22 9.88
CA ALA A 149 -17.92 -0.80 9.43
C ALA A 149 -17.97 -0.46 7.94
N VAL A 150 -17.65 0.79 7.61
CA VAL A 150 -17.44 1.22 6.22
C VAL A 150 -15.94 1.28 5.97
N GLY A 151 -15.44 0.34 5.17
CA GLY A 151 -14.06 0.38 4.70
C GLY A 151 -13.92 1.31 3.49
N ARG A 152 -12.80 2.03 3.36
CA ARG A 152 -12.51 2.80 2.14
C ARG A 152 -11.14 2.42 1.60
N ILE A 153 -11.11 2.03 0.33
CA ILE A 153 -9.90 1.68 -0.40
C ILE A 153 -9.66 2.76 -1.45
N ILE A 154 -8.48 3.40 -1.44
CA ILE A 154 -8.13 4.37 -2.48
C ILE A 154 -7.01 3.82 -3.32
N MET A 155 -7.23 3.81 -4.64
CA MET A 155 -6.26 3.33 -5.62
C MET A 155 -5.70 4.46 -6.46
N MET A 156 -4.42 4.38 -6.79
CA MET A 156 -3.82 5.26 -7.79
C MET A 156 -4.21 4.82 -9.20
N HIS A 157 -4.20 5.76 -10.15
CA HIS A 157 -4.62 5.52 -11.52
C HIS A 157 -3.85 4.38 -12.21
N GLU A 158 -2.56 4.23 -11.88
CA GLU A 158 -1.67 3.17 -12.41
C GLU A 158 -2.05 1.76 -11.94
N ASP A 159 -2.86 1.63 -10.88
CA ASP A 159 -3.30 0.35 -10.33
C ASP A 159 -4.69 -0.08 -10.87
N LEU A 160 -5.27 0.69 -11.80
CA LEU A 160 -6.69 0.58 -12.17
C LEU A 160 -7.03 -0.29 -13.37
N ASN A 161 -6.09 -0.53 -14.28
CA ASN A 161 -6.45 -1.11 -15.59
C ASN A 161 -7.15 -2.48 -15.48
N ASP A 162 -7.01 -3.20 -14.35
CA ASP A 162 -7.73 -4.45 -14.04
C ASP A 162 -8.25 -4.52 -12.59
N ALA A 163 -8.39 -3.37 -11.91
CA ALA A 163 -8.82 -3.32 -10.51
C ALA A 163 -10.23 -3.92 -10.30
N ALA A 164 -11.15 -3.76 -11.27
CA ALA A 164 -12.50 -4.31 -11.17
C ALA A 164 -12.51 -5.84 -11.04
N LYS A 165 -11.72 -6.55 -11.87
CA LYS A 165 -11.58 -8.01 -11.80
C LYS A 165 -10.94 -8.47 -10.49
N CYS A 166 -9.94 -7.74 -10.00
CA CYS A 166 -9.35 -8.04 -8.70
C CYS A 166 -10.33 -7.84 -7.54
N CYS A 167 -11.22 -6.85 -7.62
CA CYS A 167 -12.32 -6.73 -6.68
C CYS A 167 -13.19 -7.98 -6.74
N GLU A 168 -13.66 -8.37 -7.93
CA GLU A 168 -14.52 -9.55 -8.13
C GLU A 168 -13.90 -10.82 -7.55
N HIS A 169 -12.63 -11.09 -7.81
CA HIS A 169 -11.94 -12.24 -7.22
C HIS A 169 -11.88 -12.18 -5.70
N CYS A 170 -11.66 -11.01 -5.11
CA CYS A 170 -11.47 -10.92 -3.65
C CYS A 170 -12.79 -10.87 -2.86
N VAL A 171 -13.89 -10.41 -3.45
CA VAL A 171 -15.14 -10.10 -2.73
C VAL A 171 -16.29 -11.10 -2.95
N THR A 172 -16.03 -12.23 -3.61
CA THR A 172 -17.04 -13.30 -3.82
C THR A 172 -17.74 -13.66 -2.51
N LYS A 173 -19.03 -14.00 -2.54
CA LYS A 173 -19.75 -14.58 -1.40
C LYS A 173 -19.50 -16.09 -1.35
N ASP A 174 -19.39 -16.65 -0.16
CA ASP A 174 -19.31 -18.10 0.09
C ASP A 174 -20.41 -18.42 1.11
N GLU A 175 -21.03 -19.59 1.00
CA GLU A 175 -22.26 -19.97 1.73
C GLU A 175 -22.07 -19.89 3.25
N ILE A 176 -20.84 -20.11 3.71
CA ILE A 176 -20.45 -20.14 5.13
C ILE A 176 -20.25 -18.72 5.70
N LEU A 177 -20.14 -17.68 4.85
CA LEU A 177 -19.90 -16.32 5.30
C LEU A 177 -21.18 -15.51 5.47
N ASN A 178 -21.59 -15.34 6.73
CA ASN A 178 -22.83 -14.69 7.12
C ASN A 178 -22.68 -13.22 7.58
N LYS A 179 -21.46 -12.75 7.91
CA LYS A 179 -21.23 -11.34 8.27
C LYS A 179 -20.88 -10.53 7.02
N GLU A 180 -21.79 -9.63 6.68
CA GLU A 180 -21.66 -8.66 5.59
C GLU A 180 -21.18 -7.31 6.12
N ALA A 181 -20.28 -6.67 5.39
CA ALA A 181 -19.96 -5.26 5.57
C ALA A 181 -19.74 -4.60 4.21
N THR A 182 -19.72 -3.27 4.17
CA THR A 182 -19.63 -2.50 2.93
C THR A 182 -18.34 -1.70 2.92
N ALA A 183 -17.72 -1.61 1.75
CA ALA A 183 -16.60 -0.72 1.55
C ALA A 183 -16.71 0.02 0.21
N SER A 184 -16.00 1.13 0.09
CA SER A 184 -15.93 1.92 -1.15
C SER A 184 -14.52 1.87 -1.73
N PHE A 185 -14.38 1.41 -2.98
CA PHE A 185 -13.19 1.57 -3.79
C PHE A 185 -13.25 2.92 -4.51
N CYS A 186 -12.42 3.88 -4.13
CA CYS A 186 -12.40 5.21 -4.72
C CYS A 186 -11.19 5.43 -5.62
N LEU A 187 -11.43 6.00 -6.79
CA LEU A 187 -10.37 6.56 -7.61
C LEU A 187 -9.80 7.82 -6.93
N ALA A 188 -8.49 8.03 -6.98
CA ALA A 188 -7.85 9.22 -6.41
C ALA A 188 -8.40 10.55 -7.00
N ARG A 189 -9.01 10.53 -8.19
CA ARG A 189 -9.70 11.69 -8.77
C ARG A 189 -11.10 11.85 -8.17
N PRO A 190 -11.60 13.08 -8.00
CA PRO A 190 -12.93 13.30 -7.44
C PRO A 190 -13.99 12.64 -8.34
N GLY A 191 -14.77 11.70 -7.79
CA GLY A 191 -16.05 11.32 -8.39
C GLY A 191 -16.44 9.85 -8.26
N ASN A 192 -15.56 8.90 -8.59
CA ASN A 192 -16.03 7.53 -8.82
C ASN A 192 -15.54 6.60 -7.71
N CYS A 193 -16.43 6.36 -6.74
CA CYS A 193 -16.28 5.28 -5.77
C CYS A 193 -17.21 4.12 -6.15
N ILE A 194 -16.67 2.91 -6.27
CA ILE A 194 -17.44 1.68 -6.41
C ILE A 194 -17.72 1.15 -5.02
N LEU A 195 -18.99 1.03 -4.65
CA LEU A 195 -19.40 0.34 -3.43
C LEU A 195 -19.32 -1.17 -3.66
N PHE A 196 -18.75 -1.88 -2.71
CA PHE A 196 -18.70 -3.34 -2.72
C PHE A 196 -19.06 -3.88 -1.35
N LYS A 197 -19.72 -5.03 -1.38
CA LYS A 197 -19.96 -5.85 -0.19
C LYS A 197 -18.78 -6.77 0.01
N TYR A 198 -18.38 -6.95 1.25
CA TYR A 198 -17.33 -7.89 1.60
C TYR A 198 -17.76 -8.75 2.78
N TYR A 199 -17.28 -9.99 2.76
CA TYR A 199 -17.74 -11.06 3.63
C TYR A 199 -16.58 -11.63 4.44
N GLY A 200 -16.85 -12.10 5.65
CA GLY A 200 -15.85 -12.84 6.44
C GLY A 200 -16.32 -13.17 7.84
N LYS A 201 -15.72 -14.17 8.49
CA LYS A 201 -16.11 -14.61 9.84
C LYS A 201 -15.57 -13.73 10.98
N TRP A 202 -14.54 -12.93 10.70
CA TRP A 202 -13.80 -12.12 11.68
C TRP A 202 -14.52 -10.80 12.00
N THR A 203 -13.86 -9.94 12.80
CA THR A 203 -14.33 -8.56 13.01
C THR A 203 -14.32 -7.78 11.69
N PRO A 204 -15.17 -6.76 11.52
CA PRO A 204 -15.22 -6.02 10.26
C PRO A 204 -13.89 -5.42 9.83
N LYS A 205 -13.13 -4.83 10.76
CA LYS A 205 -11.76 -4.34 10.50
C LYS A 205 -10.83 -5.44 10.00
N LYS A 206 -10.82 -6.61 10.66
CA LYS A 206 -9.96 -7.72 10.26
C LYS A 206 -10.35 -8.27 8.88
N ASN A 207 -11.64 -8.40 8.61
CA ASN A 207 -12.14 -8.80 7.29
C ASN A 207 -11.69 -7.79 6.23
N PHE A 208 -11.85 -6.49 6.50
CA PHE A 208 -11.42 -5.42 5.59
C PHE A 208 -9.91 -5.51 5.28
N ASP A 209 -9.06 -5.67 6.30
CA ASP A 209 -7.62 -5.81 6.12
C ASP A 209 -7.25 -7.02 5.22
N LEU A 210 -7.98 -8.12 5.35
CA LEU A 210 -7.77 -9.33 4.56
C LEU A 210 -8.26 -9.17 3.10
N HIS A 211 -9.39 -8.48 2.89
CA HIS A 211 -9.88 -8.09 1.56
C HIS A 211 -8.87 -7.16 0.85
N VAL A 212 -8.32 -6.18 1.57
CA VAL A 212 -7.27 -5.28 1.08
C VAL A 212 -6.00 -6.05 0.69
N GLN A 213 -5.60 -7.05 1.48
CA GLN A 213 -4.43 -7.86 1.15
C GLN A 213 -4.64 -8.70 -0.11
N CYS A 214 -5.78 -9.37 -0.24
CA CYS A 214 -6.14 -10.09 -1.48
C CYS A 214 -6.07 -9.16 -2.69
N PHE A 215 -6.68 -7.98 -2.56
CA PHE A 215 -6.72 -6.98 -3.61
C PHE A 215 -5.31 -6.52 -4.04
N ARG A 216 -4.43 -6.24 -3.07
CA ARG A 216 -3.03 -5.85 -3.33
C ARG A 216 -2.23 -6.97 -4.01
N ALA A 217 -2.43 -8.22 -3.61
CA ALA A 217 -1.77 -9.36 -4.24
C ALA A 217 -2.24 -9.51 -5.70
N CYS A 218 -3.55 -9.41 -5.95
CA CYS A 218 -4.11 -9.48 -7.29
C CYS A 218 -3.60 -8.34 -8.20
N ASN A 219 -3.60 -7.10 -7.72
CA ASN A 219 -3.06 -5.97 -8.49
C ASN A 219 -1.56 -6.10 -8.77
N PHE A 220 -0.80 -6.69 -7.86
CA PHE A 220 0.60 -7.01 -8.12
C PHE A 220 0.76 -8.04 -9.23
N VAL A 221 -0.09 -9.08 -9.25
CA VAL A 221 -0.12 -10.07 -10.33
C VAL A 221 -0.41 -9.42 -11.68
N ASN A 222 -1.37 -8.50 -11.77
CA ASN A 222 -1.63 -7.75 -13.02
C ASN A 222 -0.37 -6.99 -13.50
N LYS A 223 0.40 -6.39 -12.57
CA LYS A 223 1.66 -5.73 -12.92
C LYS A 223 2.72 -6.70 -13.43
N VAL A 224 2.86 -7.86 -12.78
CA VAL A 224 3.79 -8.90 -13.23
C VAL A 224 3.35 -9.46 -14.58
N GLU A 225 2.05 -9.59 -14.82
CA GLU A 225 1.49 -10.08 -16.09
C GLU A 225 1.87 -9.17 -17.27
N GLN A 226 1.87 -7.85 -17.05
CA GLN A 226 2.32 -6.83 -18.02
C GLN A 226 3.84 -6.85 -18.26
N THR A 227 4.60 -7.63 -17.49
CA THR A 227 6.01 -7.91 -17.78
C THR A 227 6.13 -9.14 -18.67
N GLY A 228 7.31 -9.32 -19.27
CA GLY A 228 7.67 -10.56 -19.98
C GLY A 228 7.77 -11.81 -19.08
N SER A 229 7.49 -11.70 -17.78
CA SER A 229 7.55 -12.83 -16.85
C SER A 229 6.56 -13.92 -17.27
N THR A 230 7.00 -15.17 -17.20
CA THR A 230 6.15 -16.35 -17.45
C THR A 230 5.78 -17.07 -16.15
N ILE A 231 6.42 -16.68 -15.05
CA ILE A 231 6.30 -17.31 -13.74
C ILE A 231 5.97 -16.27 -12.66
N LEU A 232 5.03 -16.63 -11.78
CA LEU A 232 4.84 -16.05 -10.46
C LEU A 232 5.33 -17.02 -9.39
N LYS A 233 5.81 -16.50 -8.27
CA LYS A 233 6.27 -17.32 -7.15
C LYS A 233 5.43 -17.06 -5.92
N ILE A 234 4.99 -18.12 -5.25
CA ILE A 234 4.51 -18.04 -3.86
C ILE A 234 5.64 -18.53 -2.98
N CYS A 235 6.05 -17.72 -2.02
CA CYS A 235 7.12 -18.03 -1.11
C CYS A 235 6.65 -18.01 0.35
N ASP A 236 7.34 -18.76 1.19
CA ASP A 236 7.16 -18.74 2.64
C ASP A 236 7.65 -17.41 3.26
N ALA A 237 7.55 -17.30 4.59
CA ALA A 237 7.81 -16.06 5.31
C ALA A 237 9.26 -15.56 5.18
N ASP A 238 10.24 -16.46 5.06
CA ASP A 238 11.66 -16.12 4.86
C ASP A 238 12.06 -16.04 3.38
N LYS A 239 11.14 -16.38 2.48
CA LYS A 239 11.26 -16.37 1.00
C LYS A 239 12.26 -17.38 0.44
N GLN A 240 12.69 -18.34 1.25
CA GLN A 240 13.62 -19.39 0.83
C GLN A 240 12.89 -20.44 0.01
N ASN A 241 11.74 -20.92 0.51
CA ASN A 241 10.96 -21.95 -0.17
C ASN A 241 9.88 -21.29 -1.02
N CYS A 242 9.91 -21.54 -2.34
CA CYS A 242 8.92 -21.00 -3.26
C CYS A 242 8.35 -22.05 -4.20
N THR A 243 7.07 -21.90 -4.52
CA THR A 243 6.38 -22.67 -5.55
C THR A 243 6.13 -21.79 -6.75
N HIS A 244 6.32 -22.37 -7.95
CA HIS A 244 6.11 -21.68 -9.22
C HIS A 244 4.67 -21.82 -9.70
N HIS A 245 4.12 -20.72 -10.19
CA HIS A 245 2.85 -20.64 -10.90
C HIS A 245 3.12 -20.10 -12.30
N TYR A 246 2.78 -20.89 -13.31
CA TYR A 246 3.03 -20.55 -14.71
C TYR A 246 1.83 -19.79 -15.28
N LYS A 247 2.10 -18.93 -16.28
CA LYS A 247 1.03 -18.37 -17.11
C LYS A 247 0.29 -19.48 -17.85
N GLU A 248 -1.03 -19.45 -17.81
CA GLU A 248 -1.92 -20.33 -18.56
C GLU A 248 -2.71 -19.48 -19.56
N GLY A 249 -2.69 -19.83 -20.84
CA GLY A 249 -3.31 -19.02 -21.89
C GLY A 249 -2.76 -17.58 -21.98
N GLY A 250 -1.51 -17.37 -21.56
CA GLY A 250 -0.86 -16.05 -21.54
C GLY A 250 -1.19 -15.18 -20.33
N THR A 251 -1.98 -15.67 -19.37
CA THR A 251 -2.42 -14.90 -18.19
C THR A 251 -2.17 -15.66 -16.89
N PHE A 252 -2.27 -14.97 -15.76
CA PHE A 252 -2.29 -15.50 -14.41
C PHE A 252 -3.71 -15.46 -13.82
N GLU A 253 -4.76 -15.52 -14.64
CA GLU A 253 -6.15 -15.47 -14.13
C GLU A 253 -6.49 -16.63 -13.21
N ASN A 254 -5.95 -17.82 -13.48
CA ASN A 254 -6.05 -18.95 -12.57
C ASN A 254 -5.53 -18.56 -11.16
N PHE A 255 -4.32 -18.04 -11.08
CA PHE A 255 -3.72 -17.58 -9.82
C PHE A 255 -4.59 -16.53 -9.12
N LYS A 256 -5.05 -15.51 -9.84
CA LYS A 256 -5.92 -14.44 -9.30
C LYS A 256 -7.20 -15.01 -8.69
N SER A 257 -7.81 -16.00 -9.34
CA SER A 257 -9.02 -16.67 -8.86
C SER A 257 -8.83 -17.54 -7.60
N LEU A 258 -7.58 -17.90 -7.27
CA LEU A 258 -7.24 -18.73 -6.12
C LEU A 258 -6.88 -17.91 -4.86
N LEU A 259 -6.59 -16.62 -5.02
CA LEU A 259 -6.18 -15.74 -3.91
C LEU A 259 -7.15 -15.72 -2.73
N ASN A 260 -8.45 -15.81 -3.00
CA ASN A 260 -9.52 -15.83 -1.99
C ASN A 260 -9.93 -17.24 -1.55
N LYS A 261 -9.53 -18.29 -2.29
CA LYS A 261 -9.89 -19.69 -2.04
C LYS A 261 -8.84 -20.41 -1.21
N CYS A 262 -7.56 -20.23 -1.57
CA CYS A 262 -6.46 -20.98 -0.97
C CYS A 262 -5.93 -20.41 0.35
N ASN A 263 -6.23 -19.16 0.65
CA ASN A 263 -5.70 -18.49 1.83
C ASN A 263 -6.49 -18.79 3.12
N GLY A 264 -7.57 -19.58 3.06
CA GLY A 264 -8.18 -20.22 4.22
C GLY A 264 -8.89 -19.31 5.25
N TRP A 265 -8.75 -17.99 5.16
CA TRP A 265 -9.36 -17.03 6.10
C TRP A 265 -10.90 -17.06 6.17
N ARG A 266 -11.54 -17.60 5.14
CA ARG A 266 -12.99 -17.77 5.01
C ARG A 266 -13.48 -19.13 5.52
N THR A 267 -12.57 -20.09 5.69
CA THR A 267 -12.87 -21.46 6.11
C THR A 267 -13.11 -21.51 7.62
N GLY A 268 -14.22 -22.12 8.07
CA GLY A 268 -14.72 -22.05 9.45
C GLY A 268 -13.68 -22.38 10.54
N ASP A 269 -12.96 -23.48 10.38
CA ASP A 269 -12.07 -24.00 11.44
C ASP A 269 -10.65 -23.40 11.40
N TYR A 270 -10.37 -22.55 10.40
CA TYR A 270 -9.03 -22.04 10.16
C TYR A 270 -8.81 -20.75 10.96
N THR A 271 -8.06 -20.85 12.06
CA THR A 271 -7.86 -19.74 13.02
C THR A 271 -6.41 -19.30 13.14
N THR A 272 -5.46 -20.16 12.77
CA THR A 272 -4.02 -19.86 12.90
C THR A 272 -3.54 -19.07 11.70
N GLN A 273 -3.18 -17.80 11.90
CA GLN A 273 -2.67 -16.92 10.86
C GLN A 273 -1.17 -17.19 10.59
N GLN A 274 -0.80 -17.24 9.31
CA GLN A 274 0.57 -17.37 8.84
C GLN A 274 0.83 -16.39 7.68
N ASN A 275 2.11 -16.14 7.38
CA ASN A 275 2.54 -15.19 6.36
C ASN A 275 3.25 -15.90 5.21
N ALA A 276 2.98 -15.44 4.00
CA ALA A 276 3.62 -15.83 2.76
C ALA A 276 3.87 -14.58 1.90
N PHE A 277 4.52 -14.76 0.75
CA PHE A 277 4.75 -13.69 -0.22
C PHE A 277 4.40 -14.15 -1.63
N VAL A 278 3.78 -13.26 -2.41
CA VAL A 278 3.67 -13.40 -3.86
C VAL A 278 4.78 -12.57 -4.49
N CYS A 279 5.64 -13.18 -5.29
CA CYS A 279 6.81 -12.55 -5.88
C CYS A 279 6.81 -12.70 -7.40
N ASP A 280 7.51 -11.78 -8.08
CA ASP A 280 7.83 -11.91 -9.49
C ASP A 280 8.83 -13.06 -9.74
N GLU A 281 9.10 -13.35 -11.02
CA GLU A 281 9.96 -14.46 -11.44
C GLU A 281 11.36 -14.40 -10.81
N ASN A 282 11.91 -13.19 -10.65
CA ASN A 282 13.26 -12.96 -10.13
C ASN A 282 13.30 -12.66 -8.62
N LYS A 283 12.16 -12.71 -7.92
CA LYS A 283 12.00 -12.30 -6.51
C LYS A 283 12.48 -10.87 -6.20
N LEU A 284 12.54 -9.99 -7.21
CA LEU A 284 12.93 -8.59 -7.04
C LEU A 284 11.81 -7.78 -6.38
N GLN A 285 10.57 -8.13 -6.68
CA GLN A 285 9.39 -7.54 -6.08
C GLN A 285 8.52 -8.62 -5.44
N CYS A 286 8.10 -8.38 -4.20
CA CYS A 286 7.21 -9.28 -3.47
C CYS A 286 6.12 -8.50 -2.74
N ARG A 287 4.94 -9.11 -2.61
CA ARG A 287 3.81 -8.63 -1.82
C ARG A 287 3.46 -9.60 -0.71
N PRO A 288 3.12 -9.10 0.49
CA PRO A 288 2.64 -9.96 1.56
C PRO A 288 1.33 -10.63 1.18
N LEU A 289 1.20 -11.89 1.56
CA LEU A 289 -0.01 -12.69 1.51
C LEU A 289 -0.22 -13.31 2.88
N THR A 290 -1.42 -13.16 3.45
CA THR A 290 -1.80 -13.86 4.68
C THR A 290 -2.58 -15.12 4.32
N TYR A 291 -2.29 -16.22 5.01
CA TYR A 291 -3.10 -17.44 4.93
C TYR A 291 -3.41 -17.99 6.33
N PHE A 292 -4.45 -18.82 6.42
CA PHE A 292 -4.93 -19.37 7.67
C PHE A 292 -4.96 -20.89 7.60
N LEU A 293 -4.84 -21.51 8.77
CA LEU A 293 -4.82 -22.96 8.95
C LEU A 293 -5.70 -23.36 10.11
N ALA A 294 -6.19 -24.61 10.08
CA ALA A 294 -6.77 -25.25 11.26
C ALA A 294 -5.73 -25.34 12.39
N GLN A 295 -6.21 -25.38 13.63
CA GLN A 295 -5.36 -25.53 14.80
C GLN A 295 -4.59 -26.85 14.76
N GLY A 296 -3.31 -26.84 15.13
CA GLY A 296 -2.46 -28.03 15.16
C GLY A 296 -1.81 -28.42 13.83
N VAL A 297 -2.06 -27.70 12.73
CA VAL A 297 -1.40 -27.93 11.44
C VAL A 297 0.02 -27.35 11.45
N THR A 298 1.02 -28.18 11.15
CA THR A 298 2.45 -27.80 11.14
C THR A 298 3.02 -27.53 9.74
N ASN A 299 2.49 -28.18 8.69
CA ASN A 299 2.96 -28.03 7.30
C ASN A 299 2.14 -27.03 6.47
N GLY A 300 1.81 -25.89 7.08
CA GLY A 300 0.87 -24.93 6.51
C GLY A 300 1.25 -24.36 5.15
N PHE A 301 2.52 -24.03 4.94
CA PHE A 301 2.98 -23.47 3.66
C PHE A 301 2.84 -24.47 2.51
N ASN A 302 3.16 -25.75 2.75
CA ASN A 302 3.01 -26.79 1.74
C ASN A 302 1.54 -26.97 1.32
N MET A 303 0.60 -26.85 2.27
CA MET A 303 -0.84 -26.90 1.96
C MET A 303 -1.28 -25.69 1.12
N LEU A 304 -0.80 -24.49 1.44
CA LEU A 304 -1.05 -23.28 0.65
C LEU A 304 -0.52 -23.47 -0.79
N ALA A 305 0.75 -23.83 -0.92
CA ALA A 305 1.42 -24.06 -2.19
C ALA A 305 0.70 -25.14 -3.02
N HIS A 306 0.31 -26.24 -2.37
CA HIS A 306 -0.46 -27.31 -3.01
C HIS A 306 -1.81 -26.81 -3.49
N CYS A 307 -2.53 -26.00 -2.70
CA CYS A 307 -3.80 -25.42 -3.12
C CYS A 307 -3.62 -24.57 -4.38
N PHE A 308 -2.69 -23.61 -4.37
CA PHE A 308 -2.47 -22.77 -5.55
C PHE A 308 -2.02 -23.57 -6.79
N LYS A 309 -1.35 -24.71 -6.59
CA LYS A 309 -0.82 -25.54 -7.70
C LYS A 309 -1.86 -26.50 -8.27
N TYR A 310 -2.78 -27.01 -7.44
CA TYR A 310 -3.63 -28.14 -7.80
C TYR A 310 -5.12 -27.93 -7.57
N HIS A 311 -5.60 -26.72 -7.27
CA HIS A 311 -7.04 -26.47 -7.06
C HIS A 311 -7.93 -26.87 -8.26
N TYR A 312 -7.35 -27.11 -9.45
CA TYR A 312 -8.08 -27.70 -10.58
C TYR A 312 -8.61 -29.12 -10.31
N LEU A 313 -8.02 -29.89 -9.40
CA LEU A 313 -8.35 -31.31 -9.20
C LEU A 313 -9.48 -31.54 -8.18
N THR A 314 -9.77 -30.62 -7.27
CA THR A 314 -10.81 -30.83 -6.23
C THR A 314 -12.24 -30.66 -6.74
N THR A 315 -12.43 -30.05 -7.92
CA THR A 315 -13.75 -29.97 -8.58
C THR A 315 -14.09 -31.19 -9.42
N TYR A 316 -13.10 -32.00 -9.83
CA TYR A 316 -13.31 -33.18 -10.69
C TYR A 316 -13.54 -34.49 -9.90
N TYR A 317 -13.06 -34.57 -8.66
CA TYR A 317 -13.19 -35.77 -7.81
C TYR A 317 -14.39 -35.75 -6.84
N ARG A 318 -15.32 -34.79 -6.98
CA ARG A 318 -16.60 -34.81 -6.23
C ARG A 318 -17.75 -35.52 -6.95
N THR A 319 -17.49 -36.16 -8.10
CA THR A 319 -18.51 -36.85 -8.89
C THR A 319 -18.21 -38.31 -9.22
N ILE A 320 -17.17 -38.92 -8.64
CA ILE A 320 -16.95 -40.37 -8.75
C ILE A 320 -16.41 -40.88 -7.41
N ASP A 321 -17.32 -41.16 -6.49
CA ASP A 321 -17.51 -42.46 -5.81
C ASP A 321 -18.61 -42.35 -4.74
#